data_AF-A0AAD2BUP9-F1
#
_entry.id   AF-A0AAD2BUP9-F1
#
_cell.length_a   1.000
_cell.length_b   1.000
_cell.length_c   1.000
_cell.angle_alpha   90.00
_cell.angle_beta   90.00
_cell.angle_gamma   90.00
#
_symmetry.space_group_name_H-M   'P 1'
#
loop_
_entity.id
_entity.type
_entity.pdbx_description
1 polymer ?
#
loop_
_entity_poly.entity_id
_entity_poly.type
_entity_poly.pdbx_seq_one_letter_code
_entity_poly.pdbx_strand_id
1 'polypeptide(L)'
;MHKWFPLIALLLLVLASPVWADYTVDFVRISCVPDAQFLDVEYRGIHNPAITALTEHGTVRPDVLARHGFFSPSKLSYECSLPDSKYTIIATQTGWSERGMCGAAPEIFLSLQRNGEPLLERVVFGSSCFGNPLVTRITIEDGKQGWYSREAEVCLARGTDETADKCVWFFEDYGDFKKFPIRQGDIQRLLQ
;
A
#
# COMPACT_ATOMS: atom_id res chain seq x y z
N MET A 1 24.27 25.56 48.68
CA MET A 1 23.02 24.83 48.35
C MET A 1 23.11 24.16 46.96
N HIS A 2 24.14 23.35 46.67
CA HIS A 2 24.42 22.86 45.30
C HIS A 2 24.73 21.35 45.18
N LYS A 3 24.61 20.56 46.25
CA LYS A 3 25.01 19.13 46.24
C LYS A 3 23.90 18.14 45.82
N TRP A 4 22.67 18.61 45.62
CA TRP A 4 21.50 17.74 45.34
C TRP A 4 21.08 17.73 43.87
N PHE A 5 21.58 18.69 43.07
CA PHE A 5 21.30 18.81 41.65
C PHE A 5 21.66 17.59 40.79
N PRO A 6 22.82 16.90 41.00
CA PRO A 6 23.16 15.75 40.16
C PRO A 6 22.31 14.52 40.46
N LEU A 7 21.78 14.41 41.69
CA LEU A 7 20.95 13.28 42.12
C LEU A 7 19.52 13.39 41.55
N ILE A 8 18.98 14.60 41.46
CA ILE A 8 17.68 14.87 40.82
C ILE A 8 17.76 14.62 39.30
N ALA A 9 18.86 15.02 38.66
CA ALA A 9 19.08 14.78 37.24
C ALA A 9 19.19 13.29 36.89
N LEU A 10 19.85 12.49 37.75
CA LEU A 10 19.96 11.05 37.56
C LEU A 10 18.60 10.34 37.76
N LEU A 11 17.78 10.80 38.71
CA LEU A 11 16.45 10.24 38.97
C LEU A 11 15.48 10.50 37.80
N LEU A 12 15.58 11.67 37.14
CA LEU A 12 14.78 12.02 35.96
C LEU A 12 15.15 11.20 34.72
N LEU A 13 16.41 10.79 34.57
CA LEU A 13 16.86 9.91 33.48
C LEU A 13 16.36 8.46 33.65
N VAL A 14 16.13 8.01 34.88
CA VAL A 14 15.58 6.66 35.17
C VAL A 14 14.06 6.62 35.03
N LEU A 15 13.38 7.77 35.16
CA LEU A 15 11.93 7.91 34.96
C LEU A 15 11.53 8.20 33.51
N ALA A 16 12.50 8.34 32.60
CA ALA A 16 12.24 8.37 31.18
C ALA A 16 11.92 6.93 30.72
N SER A 17 10.67 6.51 30.92
CA SER A 17 10.13 5.31 30.29
C SER A 17 10.42 5.36 28.79
N PRO A 18 10.77 4.24 28.14
CA PRO A 18 10.81 4.20 26.69
C PRO A 18 9.40 4.56 26.20
N VAL A 19 9.25 5.72 25.57
CA VAL A 19 8.09 5.99 24.73
C VAL A 19 8.26 5.05 23.54
N TRP A 20 7.47 3.99 23.51
CA TRP A 20 7.35 3.17 22.30
C TRP A 20 6.68 4.08 21.28
N ALA A 21 7.45 4.56 20.30
CA ALA A 21 6.90 5.36 19.23
C ALA A 21 5.85 4.52 18.49
N ASP A 22 4.67 5.10 18.28
CA ASP A 22 3.66 4.47 17.45
C ASP A 22 4.25 4.24 16.05
N TYR A 23 4.07 3.03 15.53
CA TYR A 23 4.54 2.66 14.20
C TYR A 23 3.41 1.97 13.43
N THR A 24 3.45 2.13 12.12
CA THR A 24 2.53 1.49 11.19
C THR A 24 3.28 0.40 10.43
N VAL A 25 2.65 -0.76 10.27
CA VAL A 25 3.14 -1.81 9.38
C VAL A 25 2.31 -1.76 8.10
N ASP A 26 3.01 -1.64 6.98
CA ASP A 26 2.38 -1.47 5.68
C ASP A 26 2.05 -2.82 5.03
N PHE A 27 0.85 -2.90 4.45
CA PHE A 27 0.42 -4.06 3.67
C PHE A 27 -0.15 -3.63 2.32
N VAL A 28 0.02 -4.50 1.34
CA VAL A 28 -0.79 -4.51 0.13
C VAL A 28 -1.92 -5.50 0.37
N ARG A 29 -3.13 -4.99 0.52
CA ARG A 29 -4.34 -5.81 0.57
C ARG A 29 -4.75 -6.20 -0.84
N ILE A 30 -4.83 -7.49 -1.13
CA ILE A 30 -5.28 -8.01 -2.41
C ILE A 30 -6.53 -8.86 -2.19
N SER A 31 -7.64 -8.47 -2.83
CA SER A 31 -8.86 -9.28 -2.92
C SER A 31 -9.03 -9.76 -4.36
N CYS A 32 -8.82 -11.05 -4.59
CA CYS A 32 -8.98 -11.69 -5.89
C CYS A 32 -10.19 -12.64 -5.83
N VAL A 33 -11.26 -12.32 -6.55
CA VAL A 33 -12.53 -13.07 -6.51
C VAL A 33 -12.91 -13.50 -7.93
N PRO A 34 -12.44 -14.67 -8.40
CA PRO A 34 -12.65 -15.12 -9.78
C PRO A 34 -14.12 -15.25 -10.18
N ASP A 35 -14.98 -15.76 -9.28
CA ASP A 35 -16.40 -15.94 -9.52
C ASP A 35 -17.15 -14.60 -9.72
N ALA A 36 -16.66 -13.55 -9.06
CA ALA A 36 -17.15 -12.19 -9.23
C ALA A 36 -16.40 -11.42 -10.33
N GLN A 37 -15.38 -12.02 -10.95
CA GLN A 37 -14.49 -11.39 -11.94
C GLN A 37 -13.90 -10.08 -11.42
N PHE A 38 -13.53 -10.08 -10.14
CA PHE A 38 -13.19 -8.88 -9.39
C PHE A 38 -11.77 -8.98 -8.82
N LEU A 39 -11.01 -7.90 -8.96
CA LEU A 39 -9.70 -7.71 -8.34
C LEU A 39 -9.66 -6.34 -7.66
N ASP A 40 -9.30 -6.31 -6.38
CA ASP A 40 -9.00 -5.09 -5.65
C ASP A 40 -7.60 -5.16 -5.04
N VAL A 41 -6.83 -4.09 -5.21
CA VAL A 41 -5.49 -3.92 -4.65
C VAL A 41 -5.47 -2.58 -3.92
N GLU A 42 -5.29 -2.64 -2.61
CA GLU A 42 -5.43 -1.49 -1.72
C GLU A 42 -4.24 -1.41 -0.75
N TYR A 43 -3.77 -0.20 -0.48
CA TYR A 43 -2.81 0.01 0.60
C TYR A 43 -3.52 -0.03 1.95
N ARG A 44 -2.94 -0.73 2.91
CA ARG A 44 -3.41 -0.75 4.29
C ARG A 44 -2.25 -0.64 5.27
N GLY A 45 -2.13 0.50 5.94
CA GLY A 45 -1.33 0.63 7.14
C GLY A 45 -2.07 0.08 8.37
N ILE A 46 -1.42 -0.77 9.16
CA ILE A 46 -1.95 -1.26 10.43
C ILE A 46 -1.07 -0.77 11.58
N HIS A 47 -1.65 -0.03 12.51
CA HIS A 47 -0.94 0.47 13.69
C HIS A 47 -0.48 -0.63 14.65
N ASN A 48 0.61 -0.35 15.34
CA ASN A 48 1.30 -1.26 16.25
C ASN A 48 0.43 -1.95 17.31
N PRO A 49 -0.63 -1.38 17.93
CA PRO A 49 -1.41 -2.12 18.91
C PRO A 49 -2.17 -3.30 18.30
N ALA A 50 -2.73 -3.11 17.10
CA ALA A 50 -3.43 -4.17 16.37
C ALA A 50 -2.46 -5.24 15.88
N ILE A 51 -1.27 -4.84 15.42
CA ILE A 51 -0.20 -5.77 15.09
C ILE A 51 0.24 -6.55 16.33
N THR A 52 0.45 -5.88 17.46
CA THR A 52 0.93 -6.51 18.70
C THR A 52 -0.05 -7.55 19.22
N ALA A 53 -1.36 -7.31 19.08
CA ALA A 53 -2.40 -8.28 19.40
C ALA A 53 -2.34 -9.54 18.51
N LEU A 54 -1.88 -9.43 17.26
CA LEU A 54 -1.61 -10.57 16.38
C LEU A 54 -0.28 -11.27 16.72
N THR A 55 0.50 -10.73 17.65
CA THR A 55 1.84 -11.19 18.03
C THR A 55 2.02 -11.44 19.52
N GLU A 56 0.99 -11.72 20.32
CA GLU A 56 1.17 -12.07 21.74
C GLU A 56 2.16 -13.25 21.97
N HIS A 57 2.56 -13.97 20.91
CA HIS A 57 3.64 -14.96 20.89
C HIS A 57 4.85 -14.63 19.99
N GLY A 58 5.16 -13.35 19.77
CA GLY A 58 6.51 -12.89 19.39
C GLY A 58 6.87 -12.87 17.91
N THR A 59 5.97 -13.14 16.97
CA THR A 59 6.17 -12.84 15.54
C THR A 59 4.83 -12.61 14.86
N VAL A 60 4.71 -11.55 14.05
CA VAL A 60 3.61 -11.42 13.08
C VAL A 60 3.73 -12.64 12.21
N ARG A 61 2.77 -13.56 12.31
CA ARG A 61 2.66 -14.70 11.43
C ARG A 61 2.18 -14.18 10.08
N PRO A 62 3.08 -13.84 9.13
CA PRO A 62 2.69 -13.13 7.91
C PRO A 62 1.76 -14.01 7.07
N ASP A 63 1.83 -15.33 7.26
CA ASP A 63 0.94 -16.33 6.68
C ASP A 63 -0.52 -16.19 7.14
N VAL A 64 -0.78 -15.75 8.37
CA VAL A 64 -2.16 -15.54 8.85
C VAL A 64 -2.79 -14.37 8.13
N LEU A 65 -2.10 -13.23 8.10
CA LEU A 65 -2.57 -12.01 7.44
C LEU A 65 -2.69 -12.20 5.92
N ALA A 66 -1.73 -12.89 5.30
CA ALA A 66 -1.78 -13.21 3.87
C ALA A 66 -3.02 -14.04 3.48
N ARG A 67 -3.49 -14.95 4.34
CA ARG A 67 -4.76 -15.70 4.10
C ARG A 67 -6.00 -14.80 4.07
N HIS A 68 -5.92 -13.62 4.66
CA HIS A 68 -6.97 -12.60 4.63
C HIS A 68 -6.67 -11.50 3.61
N GLY A 69 -5.72 -11.73 2.71
CA GLY A 69 -5.37 -10.82 1.64
C GLY A 69 -4.36 -9.74 2.02
N PHE A 70 -3.81 -9.71 3.23
CA PHE A 70 -2.82 -8.71 3.66
C PHE A 70 -1.40 -9.21 3.40
N PHE A 71 -0.77 -8.70 2.35
CA PHE A 71 0.56 -9.13 1.91
C PHE A 71 1.63 -8.08 2.25
N SER A 72 2.82 -8.56 2.63
CA SER A 72 3.98 -7.67 2.84
C SER A 72 4.48 -7.10 1.49
N PRO A 73 4.73 -5.79 1.39
CA PRO A 73 5.17 -5.15 0.15
C PRO A 73 6.67 -5.36 -0.16
N SER A 74 7.49 -5.90 0.74
CA SER A 74 8.95 -5.84 0.57
C SER A 74 9.48 -6.61 -0.65
N LYS A 75 8.80 -7.69 -1.05
CA LYS A 75 9.11 -8.52 -2.23
C LYS A 75 7.86 -9.24 -2.74
N LEU A 76 6.76 -8.51 -2.88
CA LEU A 76 5.50 -9.11 -3.29
C LEU A 76 5.51 -9.42 -4.78
N SER A 77 5.15 -10.65 -5.11
CA SER A 77 4.70 -11.05 -6.45
C SER A 77 3.50 -11.97 -6.26
N TYR A 78 2.32 -11.49 -6.63
CA TYR A 78 1.07 -12.20 -6.46
C TYR A 78 0.37 -12.32 -7.81
N GLU A 79 -0.15 -13.51 -8.11
CA GLU A 79 -0.92 -13.76 -9.32
C GLU A 79 -2.40 -13.94 -8.98
N CYS A 80 -3.26 -13.14 -9.62
CA CYS A 80 -4.71 -13.29 -9.56
C CYS A 80 -5.21 -13.74 -10.93
N SER A 81 -5.75 -14.95 -11.01
CA SER A 81 -6.38 -15.46 -12.22
C SER A 81 -7.89 -15.24 -12.15
N LEU A 82 -8.40 -14.35 -12.99
CA LEU A 82 -9.81 -14.22 -13.30
C LEU A 82 -10.12 -15.09 -14.54
N PRO A 83 -11.40 -15.37 -14.86
CA PRO A 83 -11.75 -16.26 -15.96
C PRO A 83 -11.12 -15.89 -17.31
N ASP A 84 -11.07 -14.60 -17.64
CA ASP A 84 -10.60 -14.09 -18.94
C ASP A 84 -9.21 -13.45 -18.91
N SER A 85 -8.66 -13.19 -17.72
CA SER A 85 -7.35 -12.55 -17.59
C SER A 85 -6.55 -13.04 -16.38
N LYS A 86 -5.23 -12.95 -16.51
CA LYS A 86 -4.27 -13.15 -15.43
C LYS A 86 -3.64 -11.82 -15.04
N TYR A 87 -3.79 -11.45 -13.78
CA TYR A 87 -3.17 -10.26 -13.21
C TYR A 87 -1.95 -10.61 -12.39
N THR A 88 -0.88 -9.84 -12.55
CA THR A 88 0.33 -9.97 -11.75
C THR A 88 0.54 -8.67 -10.99
N ILE A 89 0.47 -8.75 -9.66
CA ILE A 89 0.69 -7.66 -8.73
C ILE A 89 2.11 -7.78 -8.18
N ILE A 90 2.92 -6.76 -8.39
CA ILE A 90 4.30 -6.70 -7.92
C ILE A 90 4.42 -5.47 -7.03
N ALA A 91 4.82 -5.66 -5.78
CA ALA A 91 5.14 -4.56 -4.89
C ALA A 91 6.57 -4.70 -4.36
N THR A 92 7.27 -3.58 -4.26
CA THR A 92 8.60 -3.51 -3.66
C THR A 92 8.64 -2.38 -2.65
N GLN A 93 9.08 -2.71 -1.45
CA GLN A 93 9.46 -1.76 -0.40
C GLN A 93 10.85 -2.16 0.05
N THR A 94 11.81 -1.25 -0.01
CA THR A 94 13.14 -1.53 0.57
C THR A 94 13.00 -1.82 2.06
N GLY A 95 13.83 -2.71 2.61
CA GLY A 95 13.75 -3.06 4.02
C GLY A 95 13.95 -1.84 4.94
N TRP A 96 13.37 -1.93 6.13
CA TRP A 96 13.59 -0.96 7.21
C TRP A 96 15.09 -0.78 7.46
N SER A 97 15.53 0.46 7.66
CA SER A 97 16.92 0.75 8.02
C SER A 97 17.00 1.80 9.11
N GLU A 98 17.79 1.54 10.16
CA GLU A 98 17.98 2.43 11.32
C GLU A 98 18.45 3.86 10.94
N ARG A 99 19.04 4.02 9.75
CA ARG A 99 19.50 5.29 9.19
C ARG A 99 18.77 5.66 7.90
N GLY A 100 17.64 5.03 7.65
CA GLY A 100 16.86 5.20 6.43
C GLY A 100 16.22 6.57 6.36
N MET A 101 16.14 7.12 5.15
CA MET A 101 15.20 8.20 4.87
C MET A 101 13.78 7.72 5.19
N CYS A 102 12.89 8.66 5.53
CA CYS A 102 11.49 8.38 5.83
C CYS A 102 11.16 7.67 7.15
N GLY A 103 11.81 8.04 8.26
CA GLY A 103 11.51 7.40 9.55
C GLY A 103 11.70 5.88 9.53
N ALA A 104 12.59 5.41 8.64
CA ALA A 104 12.88 4.01 8.35
C ALA A 104 11.74 3.20 7.67
N ALA A 105 10.66 3.83 7.19
CA ALA A 105 9.62 3.21 6.36
C ALA A 105 9.65 3.79 4.94
N PRO A 106 10.38 3.16 4.00
CA PRO A 106 10.51 3.69 2.64
C PRO A 106 9.21 3.49 1.82
N GLU A 107 9.07 4.24 0.74
CA GLU A 107 7.90 4.16 -0.15
C GLU A 107 7.70 2.76 -0.74
N ILE A 108 6.45 2.39 -0.94
CA ILE A 108 6.06 1.18 -1.68
C ILE A 108 5.93 1.57 -3.15
N PHE A 109 6.55 0.79 -4.02
CA PHE A 109 6.32 0.87 -5.46
C PHE A 109 5.47 -0.29 -5.92
N LEU A 110 4.33 -0.01 -6.56
CA LEU A 110 3.41 -0.99 -7.12
C LEU A 110 3.54 -1.04 -8.64
N SER A 111 3.52 -2.25 -9.19
CA SER A 111 3.29 -2.51 -10.61
C SER A 111 2.16 -3.53 -10.74
N LEU A 112 1.31 -3.34 -11.73
CA LEU A 112 0.19 -4.22 -12.02
C LEU A 112 0.21 -4.54 -13.52
N GLN A 113 0.17 -5.82 -13.85
CA GLN A 113 0.10 -6.30 -15.22
C GLN A 113 -1.17 -7.12 -15.42
N ARG A 114 -1.70 -7.11 -16.64
CA ARG A 114 -2.80 -7.95 -17.11
C ARG A 114 -2.33 -8.70 -18.35
N ASN A 115 -2.33 -10.03 -18.31
CA ASN A 115 -1.87 -10.90 -19.39
C ASN A 115 -0.44 -10.56 -19.86
N GLY A 116 0.42 -10.10 -18.95
CA GLY A 116 1.78 -9.64 -19.24
C GLY A 116 1.90 -8.19 -19.69
N GLU A 117 0.79 -7.53 -20.04
CA GLU A 117 0.77 -6.11 -20.42
C GLU A 117 0.61 -5.20 -19.19
N PRO A 118 1.38 -4.10 -19.09
CA PRO A 118 1.34 -3.23 -17.92
C PRO A 118 0.05 -2.39 -17.86
N LEU A 119 -0.57 -2.34 -16.68
CA LEU A 119 -1.62 -1.38 -16.32
C LEU A 119 -1.05 -0.27 -15.42
N LEU A 120 -0.29 -0.63 -14.39
CA LEU A 120 0.46 0.31 -13.56
C LEU A 120 1.95 0.00 -13.67
N GLU A 121 2.77 1.00 -13.97
CA GLU A 121 4.24 0.85 -14.04
C GLU A 121 4.91 1.61 -12.90
N ARG A 122 5.33 0.86 -11.87
CA ARG A 122 6.18 1.32 -10.76
C ARG A 122 5.74 2.68 -10.20
N VAL A 123 4.50 2.74 -9.72
CA VAL A 123 3.92 3.93 -9.08
C VAL A 123 4.12 3.89 -7.56
N VAL A 124 4.25 5.06 -6.94
CA VAL A 124 4.20 5.18 -5.47
C VAL A 124 2.82 4.73 -5.00
N PHE A 125 2.78 3.87 -3.99
CA PHE A 125 1.56 3.23 -3.52
C PHE A 125 1.36 3.40 -2.02
N GLY A 126 0.17 3.84 -1.62
CA GLY A 126 -0.22 4.02 -0.23
C GLY A 126 0.22 5.34 0.38
N SER A 127 1.48 5.45 0.76
CA SER A 127 2.05 6.66 1.35
C SER A 127 3.29 7.11 0.57
N SER A 128 3.49 8.43 0.49
CA SER A 128 4.70 9.01 -0.07
C SER A 128 5.48 9.75 0.99
N CYS A 129 6.78 9.46 1.06
CA CYS A 129 7.67 10.18 1.94
C CYS A 129 8.04 11.56 1.42
N PHE A 130 8.16 11.67 0.09
CA PHE A 130 8.69 12.84 -0.58
C PHE A 130 7.57 13.75 -1.12
N GLY A 131 6.33 13.46 -0.74
CA GLY A 131 5.16 14.18 -1.23
C GLY A 131 4.86 13.92 -2.72
N ASN A 132 5.33 12.79 -3.25
CA ASN A 132 4.98 12.35 -4.59
C ASN A 132 3.48 12.03 -4.65
N PRO A 133 2.80 12.31 -5.77
CA PRO A 133 1.44 11.81 -5.97
C PRO A 133 1.46 10.28 -5.97
N LEU A 134 0.40 9.66 -5.49
CA LEU A 134 0.39 8.21 -5.24
C LEU A 134 -0.94 7.57 -5.63
N VAL A 135 -0.90 6.25 -5.79
CA VAL A 135 -2.10 5.40 -5.91
C VAL A 135 -2.39 4.80 -4.54
N THR A 136 -3.64 4.85 -4.08
CA THR A 136 -4.04 4.26 -2.78
C THR A 136 -4.78 2.94 -2.98
N ARG A 137 -5.53 2.83 -4.09
CA ARG A 137 -6.34 1.67 -4.44
C ARG A 137 -6.49 1.57 -5.95
N ILE A 138 -6.51 0.35 -6.46
CA ILE A 138 -6.98 0.02 -7.81
C ILE A 138 -7.98 -1.12 -7.70
N THR A 139 -9.16 -0.90 -8.27
CA THR A 139 -10.22 -1.89 -8.36
C THR A 139 -10.46 -2.20 -9.84
N ILE A 140 -10.63 -3.46 -10.18
CA ILE A 140 -10.84 -3.94 -11.55
C ILE A 140 -12.02 -4.90 -11.55
N GLU A 141 -12.97 -4.61 -12.42
CA GLU A 141 -14.05 -5.53 -12.78
C GLU A 141 -13.77 -6.02 -14.20
N ASP A 142 -13.39 -7.30 -14.30
CA ASP A 142 -12.95 -7.94 -15.55
C ASP A 142 -14.08 -8.71 -16.25
N GLY A 143 -15.31 -8.59 -15.74
CA GLY A 143 -16.47 -9.30 -16.26
C GLY A 143 -17.19 -8.54 -17.36
N LYS A 144 -17.56 -9.25 -18.43
CA LYS A 144 -18.63 -8.83 -19.34
C LYS A 144 -19.99 -9.24 -18.77
N GLN A 145 -20.55 -8.44 -17.86
CA GLN A 145 -21.93 -8.65 -17.40
C GLN A 145 -22.91 -7.74 -18.16
N GLY A 146 -23.69 -8.34 -19.06
CA GLY A 146 -24.74 -7.63 -19.80
C GLY A 146 -24.18 -6.60 -20.79
N TRP A 147 -24.55 -5.33 -20.60
CA TRP A 147 -24.11 -4.20 -21.43
C TRP A 147 -22.80 -3.56 -20.97
N TYR A 148 -22.27 -3.98 -19.82
CA TYR A 148 -21.09 -3.37 -19.20
C TYR A 148 -19.84 -4.12 -19.66
N SER A 149 -18.93 -3.40 -20.30
CA SER A 149 -17.55 -3.85 -20.53
C SER A 149 -16.72 -3.74 -19.27
N ARG A 150 -15.49 -4.22 -19.36
CA ARG A 150 -14.49 -4.13 -18.32
C ARG A 150 -14.27 -2.68 -17.86
N GLU A 151 -14.10 -2.52 -16.55
CA GLU A 151 -13.78 -1.25 -15.93
C GLU A 151 -12.67 -1.36 -14.89
N ALA A 152 -11.99 -0.24 -14.67
CA ALA A 152 -11.01 -0.08 -13.61
C ALA A 152 -11.20 1.27 -12.93
N GLU A 153 -11.19 1.29 -11.61
CA GLU A 153 -11.13 2.51 -10.80
C GLU A 153 -9.74 2.62 -10.18
N VAL A 154 -9.09 3.77 -10.36
CA VAL A 154 -7.78 4.06 -9.74
C VAL A 154 -7.93 5.27 -8.82
N CYS A 155 -7.75 5.05 -7.52
CA CYS A 155 -7.81 6.08 -6.50
C CYS A 155 -6.43 6.66 -6.23
N LEU A 156 -6.35 7.99 -6.30
CA LEU A 156 -5.13 8.78 -6.33
C LEU A 156 -5.15 9.79 -5.17
N ALA A 157 -3.98 10.07 -4.62
CA ALA A 157 -3.80 11.11 -3.61
C ALA A 157 -2.61 12.02 -3.94
N ARG A 158 -2.66 13.26 -3.46
CA ARG A 158 -1.59 14.24 -3.50
C ARG A 158 -0.79 14.11 -2.21
N GLY A 159 0.51 13.87 -2.35
CA GLY A 159 1.43 14.02 -1.24
C GLY A 159 1.45 12.81 -0.30
N THR A 160 1.42 13.07 1.00
CA THR A 160 1.84 12.11 2.05
C THR A 160 0.71 11.27 2.65
N ASP A 161 -0.55 11.62 2.38
CA ASP A 161 -1.73 10.96 2.97
C ASP A 161 -2.17 9.75 2.12
N GLU A 162 -2.67 8.72 2.81
CA GLU A 162 -3.24 7.50 2.23
C GLU A 162 -4.73 7.67 1.81
N THR A 163 -5.33 8.81 2.16
CA THR A 163 -6.70 9.16 1.77
C THR A 163 -6.73 9.61 0.31
N ALA A 164 -7.55 8.96 -0.52
CA ALA A 164 -7.69 9.33 -1.92
C ALA A 164 -8.34 10.72 -2.07
N ASP A 165 -7.69 11.59 -2.84
CA ASP A 165 -8.27 12.86 -3.28
C ASP A 165 -9.27 12.67 -4.43
N LYS A 166 -9.02 11.68 -5.30
CA LYS A 166 -9.80 11.45 -6.52
C LYS A 166 -9.71 9.99 -6.94
N CYS A 167 -10.83 9.40 -7.32
CA CYS A 167 -10.86 8.11 -8.00
C CYS A 167 -11.26 8.30 -9.46
N VAL A 168 -10.45 7.77 -10.37
CA VAL A 168 -10.62 7.90 -11.82
C VAL A 168 -11.07 6.57 -12.39
N TRP A 169 -12.19 6.59 -13.10
CA TRP A 169 -12.73 5.44 -13.79
C TRP A 169 -12.19 5.34 -15.21
N PHE A 170 -11.88 4.12 -15.62
CA PHE A 170 -11.45 3.75 -16.96
C PHE A 170 -12.39 2.67 -17.45
N PHE A 171 -13.12 2.93 -18.54
CA PHE A 171 -14.04 1.96 -19.13
C PHE A 171 -13.51 1.49 -20.50
N GLU A 172 -13.60 0.19 -20.77
CA GLU A 172 -13.12 -0.38 -22.02
C GLU A 172 -13.92 0.11 -23.22
N ASP A 173 -15.25 0.20 -23.11
CA ASP A 173 -16.15 0.66 -24.18
C ASP A 173 -15.91 2.12 -24.61
N TYR A 174 -15.42 2.96 -23.69
CA TYR A 174 -15.06 4.36 -24.00
C TYR A 174 -13.63 4.49 -24.52
N GLY A 175 -12.90 3.39 -24.66
CA GLY A 175 -11.51 3.37 -25.10
C GLY A 175 -10.52 3.93 -24.08
N ASP A 176 -10.94 4.14 -22.83
CA ASP A 176 -10.10 4.70 -21.77
C ASP A 176 -8.94 3.80 -21.40
N PHE A 177 -9.08 2.49 -21.63
CA PHE A 177 -7.99 1.53 -21.42
C PHE A 177 -6.76 1.80 -22.29
N LYS A 178 -6.88 2.61 -23.37
CA LYS A 178 -5.73 3.10 -24.15
C LYS A 178 -4.85 4.08 -23.38
N LYS A 179 -5.32 4.59 -22.23
CA LYS A 179 -4.56 5.47 -21.33
C LYS A 179 -3.61 4.69 -20.42
N PHE A 180 -3.75 3.36 -20.35
CA PHE A 180 -2.76 2.51 -19.72
C PHE A 180 -1.53 2.30 -20.62
N PRO A 181 -0.33 2.07 -20.05
CA PRO A 181 -0.05 2.03 -18.61
C PRO A 181 -0.04 3.41 -17.95
N ILE A 182 -0.50 3.48 -16.70
CA ILE A 182 -0.32 4.66 -15.85
C ILE A 182 1.06 4.58 -15.21
N ARG A 183 1.87 5.61 -15.44
CA ARG A 183 3.19 5.81 -14.83
C ARG A 183 3.14 6.90 -13.76
N GLN A 184 4.18 6.98 -12.94
CA GLN A 184 4.29 7.98 -11.87
C GLN A 184 4.03 9.43 -12.34
N GLY A 185 4.54 9.81 -13.51
CA GLY A 185 4.33 11.16 -14.08
C GLY A 185 2.91 11.43 -14.58
N ASP A 186 2.10 10.40 -14.76
CA ASP A 186 0.72 10.51 -15.25
C ASP A 186 -0.26 10.80 -14.10
N ILE A 187 0.06 10.35 -12.89
CA ILE A 187 -0.78 10.51 -11.70
C ILE A 187 -1.09 11.99 -11.44
N GLN A 188 -0.08 12.86 -11.53
CA GLN A 188 -0.27 14.30 -11.34
C GLN A 188 -1.26 14.89 -12.34
N ARG A 189 -1.27 14.40 -13.58
CA ARG A 189 -2.20 14.85 -14.64
C ARG A 189 -3.61 14.34 -14.38
N LEU A 190 -3.75 13.11 -13.87
CA LEU A 190 -5.04 12.52 -13.53
C LEU A 190 -5.69 13.20 -12.30
N LEU A 191 -4.87 13.78 -11.42
CA LEU A 191 -5.29 14.55 -10.24
C LEU A 191 -5.74 15.99 -10.55
N GLN A 192 -5.57 16.48 -11.78
CA GLN A 192 -6.09 17.77 -12.24
C GLN A 192 -7.56 17.65 -12.63
#